data_AF-A0A7J4P1U9-F1
#
_entry.id   AF-A0A7J4P1U9-F1
#
_cell.length_a   1.000
_cell.length_b   1.000
_cell.length_c   1.000
_cell.angle_alpha   90.00
_cell.angle_beta   90.00
_cell.angle_gamma   90.00
#
_symmetry.space_group_name_H-M   'P 1'
#
loop_
_entity.id
_entity.type
_entity.pdbx_description
1 polymer ?
#
loop_
_entity_poly.entity_id
_entity_poly.type
_entity_poly.pdbx_seq_one_letter_code
_entity_poly.pdbx_strand_id
1 'polypeptide(L)'
;MADDSVYTGWMYRGRQPPSDSAYYENLSRCVFQSGLNWATIADRWPAFRESFEEFDITRVAGYGAVDIARLMGDAKIIRNRNKILATIHNAREFERIIKESGSVPAWLDGLDKSNNYAGVIKRVASRFKHVGPTSVPLWLYSVGEDIDISELIEARFR
;
A
#
# COMPACT_ATOMS: atom_id res chain seq x y z
N MET A 1 -15.55 -0.23 -22.13
CA MET A 1 -15.17 -0.06 -20.72
C MET A 1 -14.16 -1.16 -20.43
N ALA A 2 -12.93 -0.82 -20.05
CA ALA A 2 -11.97 -1.84 -19.64
C ALA A 2 -12.57 -2.64 -18.47
N ASP A 3 -12.27 -3.93 -18.38
CA ASP A 3 -12.70 -4.75 -17.25
C ASP A 3 -12.13 -4.16 -15.96
N ASP A 4 -13.01 -3.60 -15.11
CA ASP A 4 -12.65 -3.00 -13.82
C ASP A 4 -11.85 -3.98 -12.94
N SER A 5 -12.01 -5.29 -13.17
CA SER A 5 -11.27 -6.34 -12.45
C SER A 5 -9.74 -6.23 -12.62
N VAL A 6 -9.25 -5.72 -13.75
CA VAL A 6 -7.81 -5.53 -13.98
C VAL A 6 -7.25 -4.45 -13.06
N TYR A 7 -8.03 -3.40 -12.79
CA TYR A 7 -7.60 -2.28 -11.95
C TYR A 7 -7.80 -2.53 -10.46
N THR A 8 -8.74 -3.40 -10.09
CA THR A 8 -9.16 -3.56 -8.69
C THR A 8 -9.04 -4.99 -8.17
N GLY A 9 -8.63 -5.96 -9.00
CA GLY A 9 -8.52 -7.39 -8.61
C GLY A 9 -7.47 -7.70 -7.54
N TRP A 10 -6.61 -6.73 -7.21
CA TRP A 10 -5.67 -6.79 -6.09
C TRP A 10 -6.29 -6.37 -4.75
N MET A 11 -7.49 -5.80 -4.77
CA MET A 11 -8.21 -5.36 -3.58
C MET A 11 -8.96 -6.54 -2.95
N TYR A 12 -8.96 -6.58 -1.64
CA TYR A 12 -9.66 -7.55 -0.81
C TYR A 12 -11.04 -7.03 -0.39
N ARG A 13 -11.85 -6.55 -1.34
CA ARG A 13 -13.18 -5.97 -1.04
C ARG A 13 -14.06 -6.98 -0.28
N GLY A 14 -14.39 -6.68 0.98
CA GLY A 14 -15.20 -7.55 1.84
C GLY A 14 -14.49 -8.80 2.38
N ARG A 15 -13.16 -8.88 2.28
CA ARG A 15 -12.33 -9.95 2.89
C ARG A 15 -11.02 -9.37 3.39
N GLN A 16 -10.33 -10.07 4.29
CA GLN A 16 -9.01 -9.63 4.73
C GLN A 16 -7.91 -10.16 3.79
N PRO A 17 -6.83 -9.40 3.55
CA PRO A 17 -5.60 -9.95 3.00
C PRO A 17 -5.11 -11.15 3.81
N PRO A 18 -4.53 -12.18 3.17
CA PRO A 18 -4.19 -13.45 3.82
C PRO A 18 -2.94 -13.40 4.70
N SER A 19 -2.17 -12.31 4.66
CA SER A 19 -0.94 -12.14 5.43
C SER A 19 -0.59 -10.66 5.61
N ASP A 20 0.21 -10.33 6.62
CA ASP A 20 0.71 -8.96 6.84
C ASP A 20 1.47 -8.42 5.62
N SER A 21 2.23 -9.27 4.93
CA SER A 21 2.93 -8.88 3.69
C SER A 21 1.95 -8.50 2.57
N ALA A 22 0.77 -9.11 2.51
CA ALA A 22 -0.26 -8.72 1.56
C ALA A 22 -0.89 -7.34 1.89
N TYR A 23 -1.04 -6.99 3.18
CA TYR A 23 -1.42 -5.62 3.59
C TYR A 23 -0.36 -4.60 3.17
N TYR A 24 0.92 -4.95 3.35
CA TYR A 24 2.05 -4.10 3.00
C TYR A 24 2.22 -3.92 1.48
N GLU A 25 2.04 -4.98 0.68
CA GLU A 25 1.99 -4.90 -0.78
C GLU A 25 0.88 -3.94 -1.23
N ASN A 26 -0.31 -4.06 -0.65
CA ASN A 26 -1.45 -3.18 -0.94
C ASN A 26 -1.13 -1.70 -0.64
N LEU A 27 -0.51 -1.41 0.51
CA LEU A 27 -0.10 -0.05 0.86
C LEU A 27 0.95 0.48 -0.12
N SER A 28 1.94 -0.34 -0.46
CA SER A 28 2.99 0.00 -1.43
C SER A 28 2.40 0.30 -2.81
N ARG A 29 1.37 -0.43 -3.22
CA ARG A 29 0.64 -0.13 -4.47
C ARG A 29 0.01 1.24 -4.44
N CYS A 30 -0.63 1.62 -3.33
CA CYS A 30 -1.20 2.95 -3.14
C CYS A 30 -0.12 4.06 -3.21
N VAL A 31 1.09 3.81 -2.68
CA VAL A 31 2.24 4.73 -2.80
C VAL A 31 2.61 4.91 -4.27
N PHE A 32 2.72 3.83 -5.05
CA PHE A 32 3.10 3.93 -6.46
C PHE A 32 1.99 4.50 -7.35
N GLN A 33 0.73 4.22 -7.08
CA GLN A 33 -0.42 4.78 -7.79
C GLN A 33 -0.62 6.29 -7.58
N SER A 34 -0.07 6.87 -6.52
CA SER A 34 -0.19 8.32 -6.29
C SER A 34 0.43 9.13 -7.45
N GLY A 35 -0.41 9.85 -8.19
CA GLY A 35 0.01 10.70 -9.31
C GLY A 35 0.52 9.95 -10.56
N LEU A 36 0.16 8.68 -10.73
CA LEU A 36 0.49 7.91 -11.94
C LEU A 36 -0.74 7.20 -12.52
N ASN A 37 -0.67 6.85 -13.80
CA ASN A 37 -1.71 6.09 -14.47
C ASN A 37 -1.83 4.69 -13.85
N TRP A 38 -3.04 4.33 -13.41
CA TRP A 38 -3.31 3.07 -12.72
C TRP A 38 -3.10 1.84 -13.59
N ALA A 39 -3.39 1.94 -14.90
CA ALA A 39 -3.11 0.87 -15.85
C ALA A 39 -1.60 0.60 -15.93
N THR A 40 -0.80 1.66 -16.03
CA THR A 40 0.66 1.55 -16.05
C THR A 40 1.21 0.90 -14.77
N ILE A 41 0.61 1.18 -13.61
CA ILE A 41 1.00 0.50 -12.35
C ILE A 41 0.57 -0.97 -12.38
N ALA A 42 -0.65 -1.26 -12.80
CA ALA A 42 -1.18 -2.62 -12.84
C ALA A 42 -0.34 -3.52 -13.75
N ASP A 43 -0.02 -3.05 -14.96
CA ASP A 43 0.78 -3.79 -15.94
C ASP A 43 2.20 -4.10 -15.43
N ARG A 44 2.80 -3.15 -14.68
CA ARG A 44 4.15 -3.31 -14.12
C ARG A 44 4.16 -4.04 -12.78
N TRP A 45 3.01 -4.26 -12.15
CA TRP A 45 2.96 -4.79 -10.78
C TRP A 45 3.64 -6.16 -10.60
N PRO A 46 3.57 -7.11 -11.56
CA PRO A 46 4.35 -8.34 -11.48
C PRO A 46 5.85 -8.10 -11.37
N ALA A 47 6.38 -7.10 -12.10
CA ALA A 47 7.80 -6.73 -11.98
C ALA A 47 8.11 -6.07 -10.63
N PHE A 48 7.19 -5.28 -10.08
CA PHE A 48 7.36 -4.74 -8.72
C PHE A 48 7.49 -5.86 -7.69
N ARG A 49 6.67 -6.92 -7.77
CA ARG A 49 6.79 -8.07 -6.88
C ARG A 49 8.17 -8.73 -6.98
N GLU A 50 8.65 -8.98 -8.20
CA GLU A 50 10.00 -9.52 -8.42
C GLU A 50 11.09 -8.61 -7.82
N SER A 51 11.05 -7.30 -8.13
CA SER A 51 12.10 -6.35 -7.72
C SER A 51 12.12 -6.09 -6.21
N PHE A 52 10.97 -6.17 -5.54
CA PHE A 52 10.79 -6.00 -4.09
C PHE A 52 10.65 -7.34 -3.34
N GLU A 53 11.04 -8.46 -3.94
CA GLU A 53 11.07 -9.78 -3.31
C GLU A 53 9.73 -10.18 -2.68
N GLU A 54 8.68 -10.14 -3.52
CA GLU A 54 7.28 -10.42 -3.18
C GLU A 54 6.74 -9.54 -2.03
N PHE A 55 7.36 -8.37 -1.82
CA PHE A 55 7.05 -7.48 -0.70
C PHE A 55 7.13 -8.18 0.66
N ASP A 56 8.09 -9.10 0.83
CA ASP A 56 8.40 -9.62 2.16
C ASP A 56 8.86 -8.46 3.06
N ILE A 57 8.11 -8.23 4.14
CA ILE A 57 8.31 -7.08 5.04
C ILE A 57 9.74 -7.08 5.59
N THR A 58 10.25 -8.23 6.04
CA THR A 58 11.56 -8.34 6.69
C THR A 58 12.67 -8.00 5.70
N ARG A 59 12.59 -8.55 4.48
CA ARG A 59 13.58 -8.31 3.42
C ARG A 59 13.62 -6.85 3.02
N VAL A 60 12.45 -6.27 2.71
CA VAL A 60 12.38 -4.87 2.25
C VAL A 60 12.73 -3.90 3.37
N ALA A 61 12.40 -4.20 4.64
CA ALA A 61 12.84 -3.39 5.78
C ALA A 61 14.37 -3.34 5.91
N GLY A 62 15.04 -4.44 5.55
CA GLY A 62 16.50 -4.59 5.52
C GLY A 62 17.21 -3.87 4.37
N TYR A 63 16.48 -3.37 3.37
CA TYR A 63 17.09 -2.74 2.20
C TYR A 63 17.99 -1.54 2.54
N GLY A 64 19.18 -1.57 1.95
CA GLY A 64 20.23 -0.57 2.12
C GLY A 64 20.51 0.23 0.84
N ALA A 65 21.65 0.94 0.82
CA ALA A 65 22.04 1.75 -0.32
C ALA A 65 22.21 0.93 -1.62
N VAL A 66 22.69 -0.32 -1.51
CA VAL A 66 22.87 -1.23 -2.65
C VAL A 66 21.52 -1.60 -3.26
N ASP A 67 20.51 -1.94 -2.44
CA ASP A 67 19.17 -2.26 -2.92
C ASP A 67 18.49 -1.05 -3.56
N ILE A 68 18.65 0.14 -2.95
CA ILE A 68 18.15 1.38 -3.53
C ILE A 68 18.78 1.62 -4.91
N ALA A 69 20.10 1.43 -5.05
CA ALA A 69 20.78 1.58 -6.33
C ALA A 69 20.31 0.54 -7.36
N ARG A 70 20.13 -0.72 -6.95
CA ARG A 70 19.56 -1.80 -7.77
C ARG A 70 18.17 -1.43 -8.28
N LEU A 71 17.26 -1.01 -7.40
CA LEU A 71 15.89 -0.60 -7.74
C LEU A 71 15.87 0.65 -8.64
N MET A 72 16.80 1.60 -8.43
CA MET A 72 16.95 2.76 -9.30
C MET A 72 17.53 2.40 -10.68
N GLY A 73 18.20 1.26 -10.82
CA GLY A 73 18.68 0.72 -12.10
C GLY A 73 17.64 -0.12 -12.84
N ASP A 74 16.61 -0.61 -12.15
CA ASP A 74 15.62 -1.51 -12.72
C ASP A 74 14.60 -0.77 -13.60
N ALA A 75 14.70 -0.97 -14.91
CA ALA A 75 13.82 -0.36 -15.90
C ALA A 75 12.40 -0.99 -15.96
N LYS A 76 12.20 -2.16 -15.34
CA LYS A 76 10.90 -2.82 -15.30
C LYS A 76 9.93 -2.06 -14.38
N ILE A 77 10.43 -1.47 -13.29
CA ILE A 77 9.65 -0.69 -12.33
C ILE A 77 9.70 0.82 -12.59
N ILE A 78 8.92 1.58 -11.82
CA ILE A 78 9.00 3.04 -11.84
C ILE A 78 10.10 3.50 -10.90
N ARG A 79 11.18 4.04 -11.49
CA ARG A 79 12.40 4.52 -10.83
C ARG A 79 12.20 5.86 -10.12
N ASN A 80 11.29 5.89 -9.15
CA ASN A 80 11.04 7.04 -8.31
C ASN A 80 11.69 6.82 -6.93
N ARG A 81 12.83 7.48 -6.70
CA ARG A 81 13.61 7.34 -5.47
C ARG A 81 12.79 7.61 -4.21
N ASN A 82 11.93 8.63 -4.21
CA ASN A 82 11.14 8.99 -3.04
C ASN A 82 10.10 7.92 -2.70
N LYS A 83 9.47 7.31 -3.70
CA LYS A 83 8.52 6.19 -3.51
C LYS A 83 9.22 4.91 -3.07
N ILE A 84 10.41 4.62 -3.60
CA ILE A 84 11.24 3.49 -3.16
C ILE A 84 11.63 3.67 -1.68
N LEU A 85 12.17 4.83 -1.31
CA LEU A 85 12.53 5.12 0.09
C LEU A 85 11.32 5.06 1.03
N ALA A 86 10.15 5.53 0.57
CA ALA A 86 8.91 5.41 1.33
C ALA A 86 8.50 3.94 1.52
N THR A 87 8.64 3.12 0.47
CA THR A 87 8.31 1.68 0.52
C THR A 87 9.17 0.95 1.54
N ILE A 88 10.48 1.26 1.60
CA ILE A 88 11.42 0.73 2.60
C ILE A 88 11.08 1.22 4.02
N HIS A 89 10.81 2.52 4.18
CA HIS A 89 10.38 3.07 5.47
C HIS A 89 9.10 2.38 5.97
N ASN A 90 8.14 2.19 5.07
CA ASN A 90 6.86 1.59 5.41
C ASN A 90 7.03 0.12 5.80
N ALA A 91 7.91 -0.66 5.16
CA ALA A 91 8.23 -2.03 5.62
C ALA A 91 8.68 -2.05 7.09
N ARG A 92 9.60 -1.15 7.46
CA ARG A 92 10.05 -1.01 8.86
C ARG A 92 8.91 -0.62 9.81
N GLU A 93 7.97 0.18 9.33
CA GLU A 93 6.78 0.53 10.11
C GLU A 93 5.83 -0.65 10.29
N PHE A 94 5.65 -1.48 9.25
CA PHE A 94 4.92 -2.74 9.35
C PHE A 94 5.56 -3.69 10.38
N GLU A 95 6.89 -3.83 10.42
CA GLU A 95 7.58 -4.60 11.47
C GLU A 95 7.25 -4.09 12.88
N ARG A 96 7.23 -2.77 13.07
CA ARG A 96 6.87 -2.16 14.37
C ARG A 96 5.42 -2.46 14.73
N ILE A 97 4.49 -2.29 13.79
CA ILE A 97 3.07 -2.58 13.99
C ILE A 97 2.86 -4.05 14.37
N ILE A 98 3.49 -4.98 13.66
CA ILE A 98 3.41 -6.42 13.95
C ILE A 98 3.98 -6.71 15.34
N LYS A 99 5.10 -6.09 15.72
CA LYS A 99 5.66 -6.21 17.07
C LYS A 99 4.76 -5.63 18.16
N GLU A 100 4.08 -4.53 17.88
CA GLU A 100 3.19 -3.82 18.82
C GLU A 100 1.85 -4.55 19.02
N SER A 101 1.30 -5.16 17.98
CA SER A 101 -0.10 -5.65 17.95
C SER A 101 -0.23 -7.13 17.58
N GLY A 102 0.86 -7.82 17.27
CA GLY A 102 0.89 -9.23 16.85
C GLY A 102 0.64 -9.44 15.35
N SER A 103 -0.18 -8.59 14.71
CA SER A 103 -0.42 -8.59 13.26
C SER A 103 -1.03 -7.25 12.81
N VAL A 104 -1.06 -7.00 11.50
CA VAL A 104 -1.70 -5.82 10.91
C VAL A 104 -3.22 -5.84 11.08
N PRO A 105 -3.95 -6.96 10.86
CA PRO A 105 -5.37 -7.04 11.19
C PRO A 105 -5.65 -6.67 12.64
N ALA A 106 -4.90 -7.23 13.60
CA ALA A 106 -5.07 -6.93 15.03
C ALA A 106 -4.82 -5.45 15.35
N TRP A 107 -3.86 -4.82 14.68
CA TRP A 107 -3.63 -3.39 14.80
C TRP A 107 -4.80 -2.55 14.26
N LEU A 108 -5.34 -2.92 13.09
CA LEU A 108 -6.51 -2.27 12.50
C LEU A 108 -7.74 -2.43 13.39
N ASP A 109 -8.00 -3.63 13.93
CA ASP A 109 -9.12 -3.91 14.83
C ASP A 109 -9.05 -3.11 16.14
N GLY A 110 -7.83 -2.73 16.57
CA GLY A 110 -7.63 -1.84 17.72
C GLY A 110 -7.86 -0.34 17.44
N LEU A 111 -8.24 0.05 16.22
CA LEU A 111 -8.57 1.43 15.90
C LEU A 111 -10.04 1.73 16.21
N ASP A 112 -10.33 2.92 16.72
CA ASP A 112 -11.71 3.40 16.85
C ASP A 112 -12.27 3.77 15.48
N LYS A 113 -12.98 2.82 14.86
CA LYS A 113 -13.64 2.97 13.56
C LYS A 113 -15.09 3.46 13.69
N SER A 114 -15.60 3.66 14.90
CA SER A 114 -17.01 3.96 15.15
C SER A 114 -17.40 5.38 14.70
N ASN A 115 -17.86 5.50 13.45
CA ASN A 115 -18.16 6.78 12.79
C ASN A 115 -16.98 7.78 12.82
N ASN A 116 -15.74 7.27 12.84
CA ASN A 116 -14.52 8.05 13.09
C ASN A 116 -13.41 7.80 12.06
N TYR A 117 -13.76 7.45 10.82
CA TYR A 117 -12.75 7.18 9.80
C TYR A 117 -11.84 8.39 9.51
N ALA A 118 -12.31 9.62 9.73
CA ALA A 118 -11.43 10.80 9.66
C ALA A 118 -10.26 10.73 10.66
N GLY A 119 -10.53 10.31 11.90
CA GLY A 119 -9.51 10.07 12.93
C GLY A 119 -8.61 8.90 12.59
N VAL A 120 -9.19 7.79 12.13
CA VAL A 120 -8.45 6.61 11.63
C VAL A 120 -7.49 7.00 10.53
N ILE A 121 -7.96 7.75 9.52
CA ILE A 121 -7.14 8.19 8.38
C ILE A 121 -5.94 9.01 8.88
N LYS A 122 -6.17 9.96 9.79
CA LYS A 122 -5.09 10.79 10.35
C LYS A 122 -4.06 9.95 11.12
N ARG A 123 -4.52 8.99 11.93
CA ARG A 123 -3.65 8.11 12.72
C ARG A 123 -2.84 7.16 11.84
N VAL A 124 -3.46 6.58 10.82
CA VAL A 124 -2.77 5.71 9.86
C VAL A 124 -1.77 6.52 9.03
N ALA A 125 -2.17 7.70 8.53
CA ALA A 125 -1.29 8.57 7.74
C ALA A 125 -0.05 9.02 8.52
N SER A 126 -0.14 9.18 9.85
CA SER A 126 1.02 9.61 10.65
C SER A 126 2.10 8.54 10.79
N ARG A 127 1.80 7.26 10.51
CA ARG A 127 2.73 6.13 10.59
C ARG A 127 3.55 5.98 9.31
N PHE A 128 2.92 6.18 8.16
CA PHE A 128 3.51 5.84 6.86
C PHE A 128 4.03 7.06 6.08
N LYS A 129 4.97 6.82 5.16
CA LYS A 129 5.52 7.83 4.24
C LYS A 129 4.87 7.69 2.87
N HIS A 130 4.59 8.84 2.24
CA HIS A 130 3.87 8.92 0.96
C HIS A 130 2.49 8.24 0.96
N VAL A 131 1.87 8.12 2.14
CA VAL A 131 0.49 7.67 2.30
C VAL A 131 -0.24 8.75 3.11
N GLY A 132 -1.19 9.43 2.46
CA GLY A 132 -1.88 10.59 3.04
C GLY A 132 -3.40 10.53 2.86
N PRO A 133 -4.10 11.68 2.97
CA PRO A 133 -5.56 11.75 2.95
C PRO A 133 -6.24 11.10 1.74
N THR A 134 -5.54 10.97 0.62
CA THR A 134 -6.06 10.35 -0.62
C THR A 134 -5.63 8.89 -0.82
N SER A 135 -4.62 8.42 -0.07
CA SER A 135 -4.07 7.07 -0.24
C SER A 135 -4.48 6.16 0.91
N VAL A 136 -4.64 6.70 2.12
CA VAL A 136 -5.11 5.94 3.28
C VAL A 136 -6.53 5.42 3.08
N PRO A 137 -7.54 6.22 2.65
CA PRO A 137 -8.89 5.68 2.45
C PRO A 137 -8.90 4.56 1.40
N LEU A 138 -8.14 4.75 0.32
CA LEU A 138 -7.98 3.72 -0.70
C LEU A 138 -7.36 2.44 -0.13
N TRP A 139 -6.31 2.56 0.69
CA TRP A 139 -5.67 1.41 1.28
C TRP A 139 -6.59 0.68 2.26
N LEU A 140 -7.28 1.40 3.15
CA LEU A 140 -8.25 0.83 4.09
C LEU A 140 -9.34 0.06 3.32
N TYR A 141 -9.92 0.69 2.30
CA TYR A 141 -10.89 0.03 1.41
C TYR A 141 -10.29 -1.19 0.69
N SER A 142 -9.04 -1.10 0.21
CA SER A 142 -8.40 -2.20 -0.52
C SER A 142 -8.06 -3.39 0.36
N VAL A 143 -7.97 -3.21 1.69
CA VAL A 143 -7.72 -4.30 2.65
C VAL A 143 -8.98 -4.77 3.37
N GLY A 144 -10.16 -4.34 2.91
CA GLY A 144 -11.44 -4.88 3.36
C GLY A 144 -12.11 -4.11 4.50
N GLU A 145 -11.60 -2.92 4.86
CA GLU A 145 -12.27 -2.05 5.82
C GLU A 145 -13.57 -1.48 5.24
N ASP A 146 -14.58 -1.37 6.10
CA ASP A 146 -15.89 -0.81 5.75
C ASP A 146 -15.84 0.72 5.77
N ILE A 147 -15.25 1.30 4.73
CA ILE A 147 -15.12 2.74 4.52
C ILE A 147 -15.70 3.13 3.16
N ASP A 148 -16.54 4.17 3.14
CA ASP A 148 -17.04 4.74 1.89
C ASP A 148 -15.97 5.62 1.23
N ILE A 149 -15.57 5.25 0.01
CA ILE A 149 -14.62 6.00 -0.82
C ILE A 149 -15.18 6.29 -2.22
N SER A 150 -16.51 6.26 -2.39
CA SER A 150 -17.17 6.39 -3.69
C SER A 150 -16.74 7.67 -4.41
N GLU A 151 -16.70 8.80 -3.70
CA GLU A 151 -16.23 10.08 -4.27
C GLU A 151 -14.77 10.04 -4.74
N LEU A 152 -13.89 9.36 -3.99
CA LEU A 152 -12.47 9.21 -4.34
C LEU A 152 -12.29 8.34 -5.58
N ILE A 153 -13.07 7.27 -5.69
CA ILE A 153 -13.10 6.37 -6.85
C ILE A 153 -13.57 7.15 -8.07
N GLU A 154 -14.73 7.82 -7.98
CA GLU A 154 -15.28 8.61 -9.09
C GLU A 154 -14.32 9.69 -9.58
N ALA A 155 -13.66 10.42 -8.67
CA ALA A 155 -12.70 11.45 -9.05
C ALA A 155 -11.47 10.90 -9.79
N ARG A 156 -11.17 9.60 -9.66
CA ARG A 156 -10.01 8.96 -10.30
C ARG A 156 -10.32 8.23 -11.61
N PHE A 157 -11.59 7.93 -11.88
CA PHE A 157 -12.04 7.29 -13.12
C PHE A 157 -12.71 8.27 -14.11
N ARG A 158 -12.75 9.57 -13.78
CA ARG A 158 -13.10 10.65 -14.72
C ARG A 158 -11.96 11.01 -15.65
#